data_AF-A0A2P9H433-F1
#
_entry.id   AF-A0A2P9H433-F1
#
_cell.length_a   1.000
_cell.length_b   1.000
_cell.length_c   1.000
_cell.angle_alpha   90.00
_cell.angle_beta   90.00
_cell.angle_gamma   90.00
#
_symmetry.space_group_name_H-M   'P 1'
#
loop_
_entity.id
_entity.type
_entity.pdbx_description
1 polymer ?
#
loop_
_entity_poly.entity_id
_entity_poly.type
_entity_poly.pdbx_seq_one_letter_code
_entity_poly.pdbx_strand_id
1 'polypeptide(L)'
;MGAVNVRSGAMRYFDSRTETLGIDHIRASGALPPAFGAVRIDSEPYWDGGIYSNTPIEAVLDDRPRRDSLIFAVQVWQPAGPEPSSIWQVMARQKDIQYASRTVSHLARQRQIHRLRHIIRELSKHLPQDQLERREVQELTAYGCGTTMHVLHLQAPSIDGENHMKDIDFTSQGVQMRWNAGYADALAAIERRAWLERSDPIEGIVEH
;
A
#
# COMPACT_ATOMS: atom_id res chain seq x y z
N MET A 1 -0.93 5.14 10.31
CA MET A 1 -0.52 6.33 9.51
C MET A 1 0.99 6.30 9.33
N GLY A 2 1.53 6.75 8.20
CA GLY A 2 2.97 6.65 7.92
C GLY A 2 3.66 8.01 7.90
N ALA A 3 4.84 8.11 8.52
CA ALA A 3 5.74 9.24 8.33
C ALA A 3 7.20 8.78 8.21
N VAL A 4 8.05 9.59 7.59
CA VAL A 4 9.50 9.34 7.46
C VAL A 4 10.26 10.21 8.43
N ASN A 5 11.16 9.63 9.23
CA ASN A 5 12.07 10.39 10.06
C ASN A 5 13.08 11.14 9.16
N VAL A 6 13.17 12.46 9.33
CA VAL A 6 13.97 13.33 8.45
C VAL A 6 15.47 13.07 8.56
N ARG A 7 15.95 12.63 9.73
CA ARG A 7 17.38 12.40 9.97
C ARG A 7 17.85 11.05 9.45
N SER A 8 17.07 10.00 9.73
CA SER A 8 17.46 8.63 9.40
C SER A 8 16.90 8.12 8.07
N GLY A 9 15.87 8.79 7.53
CA GLY A 9 15.11 8.29 6.38
C GLY A 9 14.23 7.07 6.70
N ALA A 10 14.13 6.67 7.97
CA ALA A 10 13.37 5.49 8.37
C ALA A 10 11.86 5.76 8.39
N MET A 11 11.10 4.83 7.83
CA MET A 11 9.64 4.82 7.87
C MET A 11 9.13 4.42 9.27
N ARG A 12 8.21 5.20 9.86
CA ARG A 12 7.46 4.84 11.08
C ARG A 12 5.97 4.78 10.77
N TYR A 13 5.33 3.68 11.14
CA TYR A 13 3.89 3.54 11.08
C TYR A 13 3.30 3.72 12.47
N PHE A 14 2.48 4.74 12.65
CA PHE A 14 1.72 4.99 13.86
C PHE A 14 0.41 4.21 13.85
N ASP A 15 0.16 3.44 14.90
CA ASP A 15 -0.98 2.52 15.01
C ASP A 15 -1.73 2.73 16.34
N SER A 16 -3.04 3.00 16.25
CA SER A 16 -3.89 3.24 17.42
C SER A 16 -4.04 2.02 18.33
N ARG A 17 -3.65 0.82 17.88
CA ARG A 17 -3.61 -0.39 18.71
C ARG A 17 -2.45 -0.39 19.70
N THR A 18 -1.37 0.36 19.42
CA THR A 18 -0.14 0.35 20.20
C THR A 18 0.23 1.70 20.79
N GLU A 19 -0.27 2.80 20.22
CA GLU A 19 0.00 4.15 20.71
C GLU A 19 -1.22 5.08 20.54
N THR A 20 -1.27 6.16 21.33
CA THR A 20 -2.32 7.17 21.19
C THR A 20 -2.01 8.07 19.99
N LEU A 21 -2.90 8.07 19.00
CA LEU A 21 -2.80 8.98 17.87
C LEU A 21 -3.30 10.38 18.26
N GLY A 22 -2.63 11.40 17.71
CA GLY A 22 -2.86 12.81 18.01
C GLY A 22 -2.63 13.66 16.77
N ILE A 23 -2.89 14.95 16.87
CA ILE A 23 -2.85 15.86 15.72
C ILE A 23 -1.48 15.90 15.03
N ASP A 24 -0.39 15.82 15.78
CA ASP A 24 0.96 15.87 15.20
C ASP A 24 1.28 14.64 14.37
N HIS A 25 0.68 13.48 14.67
CA HIS A 25 0.78 12.28 13.82
C HIS A 25 0.13 12.52 12.44
N ILE A 26 -1.02 13.19 12.41
CA ILE A 26 -1.72 13.55 11.17
C ILE A 26 -0.89 14.58 10.39
N ARG A 27 -0.43 15.63 11.08
CA ARG A 27 0.39 16.68 10.47
C ARG A 27 1.69 16.14 9.89
N ALA A 28 2.39 15.25 10.62
CA ALA A 28 3.60 14.60 10.14
C ALA A 28 3.34 13.77 8.89
N SER A 29 2.26 12.97 8.88
CA SER A 29 1.88 12.14 7.73
C SER A 29 1.50 12.94 6.48
N GLY A 30 1.22 14.24 6.59
CA GLY A 30 0.93 15.15 5.46
C GLY A 30 1.96 16.27 5.28
N ALA A 31 3.08 16.24 6.01
CA ALA A 31 4.12 17.27 5.96
C ALA A 31 5.03 17.07 4.74
N LEU A 32 4.48 17.31 3.55
CA LEU A 32 5.17 17.09 2.27
C LEU A 32 6.20 18.21 2.01
N PRO A 33 7.49 17.90 1.88
CA PRO A 33 8.51 18.89 1.54
C PRO A 33 8.46 19.23 0.03
N PRO A 34 8.80 20.47 -0.35
CA PRO A 34 9.24 21.56 0.52
C PRO A 34 8.08 22.38 1.14
N ALA A 35 6.81 22.04 0.86
CA ALA A 35 5.66 22.86 1.25
C ALA A 35 5.50 23.00 2.78
N PHE A 36 5.82 21.96 3.53
CA PHE A 36 5.70 21.95 4.98
C PHE A 36 7.01 21.58 5.69
N GLY A 37 7.27 22.27 6.80
CA GLY A 37 8.36 21.92 7.71
C GLY A 37 8.12 20.60 8.42
N ALA A 38 9.19 19.98 8.91
CA ALA A 38 9.11 18.73 9.67
C ALA A 38 8.32 18.91 10.97
N VAL A 39 7.43 17.96 11.26
CA VAL A 39 6.65 17.91 12.50
C VAL A 39 7.41 17.09 13.55
N ARG A 40 7.39 17.53 14.80
CA ARG A 40 8.09 16.85 15.90
C ARG A 40 7.15 15.89 16.62
N ILE A 41 7.54 14.62 16.68
CA ILE A 41 6.87 13.59 17.48
C ILE A 41 7.97 12.94 18.33
N ASP A 42 7.79 12.91 19.65
CA ASP A 42 8.80 12.44 20.59
C ASP A 42 10.18 13.12 20.41
N SER A 43 10.18 14.42 20.10
CA SER A 43 11.36 15.24 19.76
C SER A 43 12.06 14.91 18.43
N GLU A 44 11.64 13.86 17.73
CA GLU A 44 12.18 13.47 16.43
C GLU A 44 11.44 14.16 15.27
N PRO A 45 12.16 14.57 14.20
CA PRO A 45 11.55 15.26 13.06
C PRO A 45 10.97 14.26 12.06
N TYR A 46 9.74 14.50 11.63
CA TYR A 46 9.04 13.68 10.64
C TYR A 46 8.48 14.49 9.48
N TRP A 47 8.57 13.91 8.29
CA TRP A 47 7.90 14.35 7.06
C TRP A 47 6.89 13.31 6.57
N ASP A 48 6.12 13.69 5.56
CA ASP A 48 5.16 12.85 4.88
C ASP A 48 5.77 11.49 4.47
N GLY A 49 5.06 10.42 4.79
CA GLY A 49 5.44 9.04 4.45
C GLY A 49 5.45 8.76 2.96
N GLY A 50 4.64 9.47 2.18
CA GLY A 50 4.44 9.33 0.74
C GLY A 50 5.68 9.63 -0.09
N ILE A 51 6.67 10.33 0.45
CA ILE A 51 7.99 10.50 -0.15
C ILE A 51 8.72 9.16 -0.26
N TYR A 52 8.44 8.23 0.66
CA TYR A 52 9.03 6.90 0.70
C TYR A 52 8.05 5.83 0.19
N SER A 53 6.80 5.85 0.68
CA SER A 53 5.74 4.91 0.31
C SER A 53 4.36 5.55 0.42
N ASN A 54 3.76 5.87 -0.73
CA ASN A 54 2.43 6.49 -0.81
C ASN A 54 1.27 5.47 -0.73
N THR A 55 1.54 4.18 -1.01
CA THR A 55 0.58 3.07 -0.83
C THR A 55 1.27 1.93 -0.08
N PRO A 56 1.38 2.00 1.26
CA PRO A 56 2.16 1.05 2.06
C PRO A 56 1.43 -0.28 2.24
N ILE A 57 1.19 -1.00 1.15
CA ILE A 57 0.46 -2.28 1.15
C ILE A 57 1.11 -3.32 2.07
N GLU A 58 2.43 -3.23 2.26
CA GLU A 58 3.17 -4.12 3.16
C GLU A 58 2.67 -4.04 4.60
N ALA A 59 2.32 -2.84 5.09
CA ALA A 59 1.81 -2.67 6.44
C ALA A 59 0.48 -3.40 6.65
N VAL A 60 -0.33 -3.54 5.59
CA VAL A 60 -1.59 -4.30 5.61
C VAL A 60 -1.31 -5.80 5.50
N LEU A 61 -0.40 -6.22 4.61
CA LEU A 61 -0.08 -7.64 4.36
C LEU A 61 0.68 -8.29 5.52
N ASP A 62 1.47 -7.53 6.27
CA ASP A 62 2.22 -7.99 7.43
C ASP A 62 1.46 -7.81 8.77
N ASP A 63 0.19 -7.41 8.73
CA ASP A 63 -0.63 -7.22 9.93
C ASP A 63 -0.74 -8.49 10.78
N ARG A 64 -0.85 -8.32 12.10
CA ARG A 64 -0.94 -9.44 13.06
C ARG A 64 -2.09 -9.24 14.06
N PRO A 65 -2.99 -10.23 14.23
CA PRO A 65 -3.05 -11.49 13.48
C PRO A 65 -3.50 -11.28 12.03
N ARG A 66 -2.95 -12.06 11.10
CA ARG A 66 -3.36 -12.03 9.69
C ARG A 66 -4.80 -12.52 9.55
N ARG A 67 -5.54 -11.92 8.63
CA ARG A 67 -6.94 -12.26 8.32
C ARG A 67 -7.16 -12.28 6.82
N ASP A 68 -8.13 -13.08 6.39
CA ASP A 68 -8.66 -12.97 5.03
C ASP A 68 -9.12 -11.55 4.79
N SER A 69 -8.71 -10.97 3.66
CA SER A 69 -8.88 -9.54 3.41
C SER A 69 -9.15 -9.25 1.95
N LEU A 70 -10.04 -8.29 1.70
CA LEU A 70 -10.21 -7.61 0.43
C LEU A 70 -9.57 -6.22 0.54
N ILE A 71 -8.48 -6.00 -0.17
CA ILE A 71 -7.63 -4.82 -0.06
C ILE A 71 -7.82 -3.98 -1.33
N PHE A 72 -8.26 -2.74 -1.17
CA PHE A 72 -8.36 -1.77 -2.26
C PHE A 72 -7.10 -0.89 -2.26
N ALA A 73 -6.17 -1.19 -3.17
CA ALA A 73 -4.92 -0.46 -3.31
C ALA A 73 -5.10 0.71 -4.28
N VAL A 74 -5.38 1.89 -3.73
CA VAL A 74 -5.59 3.11 -4.53
C VAL A 74 -4.26 3.79 -4.86
N GLN A 75 -4.01 4.01 -6.14
CA GLN A 75 -2.85 4.74 -6.67
C GLN A 75 -3.33 6.01 -7.37
N VAL A 76 -2.94 7.17 -6.84
CA VAL A 76 -3.39 8.48 -7.37
C VAL A 76 -2.42 9.08 -8.40
N TRP A 77 -1.18 8.61 -8.42
CA TRP A 77 -0.15 9.03 -9.38
C TRP A 77 -0.01 8.00 -10.48
N GLN A 78 0.22 8.45 -11.71
CA GLN A 78 0.27 7.56 -12.87
C GLN A 78 1.71 7.07 -13.11
N PRO A 79 2.02 5.79 -12.86
CA PRO A 79 3.38 5.29 -13.03
C PRO A 79 3.82 5.28 -14.49
N ALA A 80 2.90 5.17 -15.45
CA ALA A 80 3.16 5.24 -16.88
C ALA A 80 2.54 6.51 -17.48
N GLY A 81 3.17 7.06 -18.52
CA GLY A 81 2.71 8.25 -19.23
C GLY A 81 3.52 8.48 -20.51
N PRO A 82 3.05 9.38 -21.41
CA PRO A 82 3.75 9.68 -22.65
C PRO A 82 5.12 10.31 -22.42
N GLU A 83 5.98 10.29 -23.44
CA GLU A 83 7.25 11.00 -23.42
C GLU A 83 7.01 12.52 -23.31
N PRO A 84 7.63 13.22 -22.34
CA PRO A 84 7.41 14.64 -22.15
C PRO A 84 8.09 15.46 -23.26
N SER A 85 7.34 16.38 -23.84
CA SER A 85 7.76 17.29 -24.93
C SER A 85 8.03 18.73 -24.46
N SER A 86 7.85 19.01 -23.16
CA SER A 86 8.09 20.33 -22.55
C SER A 86 8.56 20.21 -21.11
N ILE A 87 9.19 21.27 -20.59
CA ILE A 87 9.65 21.32 -19.19
C ILE A 87 8.51 21.09 -18.19
N TRP A 88 7.30 21.57 -18.50
CA TRP A 88 6.12 21.38 -17.65
C TRP A 88 5.71 19.91 -17.59
N GLN A 89 5.75 19.21 -18.73
CA GLN A 89 5.48 17.77 -18.77
C GLN A 89 6.57 16.97 -18.07
N VAL A 90 7.85 17.39 -18.18
CA VAL A 90 8.95 16.78 -17.43
C VAL A 90 8.71 16.88 -15.92
N MET A 91 8.35 18.07 -15.42
CA MET A 91 8.07 18.28 -13.99
C MET A 91 6.87 17.47 -13.51
N ALA A 92 5.78 17.42 -14.30
CA ALA A 92 4.63 16.57 -13.99
C ALA A 92 5.03 15.09 -13.93
N ARG A 93 5.79 14.63 -14.92
CA ARG A 93 6.25 13.23 -15.01
C ARG A 93 7.20 12.86 -13.88
N GLN A 94 8.07 13.77 -13.45
CA GLN A 94 8.94 13.57 -12.30
C GLN A 94 8.11 13.34 -11.03
N LYS A 95 7.08 14.15 -10.78
CA LYS A 95 6.18 13.96 -9.63
C LYS A 95 5.42 12.63 -9.72
N ASP A 96 4.90 12.30 -10.90
CA ASP A 96 4.23 11.02 -11.16
C ASP A 96 5.15 9.84 -10.82
N ILE A 97 6.42 9.86 -11.23
CA ILE A 97 7.38 8.79 -10.93
C ILE A 97 7.80 8.79 -9.45
N GLN A 98 8.02 9.96 -8.87
CA GLN A 98 8.48 10.10 -7.48
C GLN A 98 7.43 9.59 -6.49
N TYR A 99 6.16 9.88 -6.74
CA TYR A 99 5.05 9.51 -5.85
C TYR A 99 4.22 8.31 -6.35
N ALA A 100 4.53 7.79 -7.55
CA ALA A 100 4.06 6.48 -7.96
C ALA A 100 4.55 5.45 -6.94
N SER A 101 3.59 4.72 -6.37
CA SER A 101 3.92 3.73 -5.38
C SER A 101 4.75 2.61 -6.02
N ARG A 102 5.79 2.15 -5.32
CA ARG A 102 6.56 0.95 -5.70
C ARG A 102 5.78 -0.36 -5.46
N THR A 103 4.45 -0.27 -5.35
CA THR A 103 3.52 -1.34 -4.98
C THR A 103 3.84 -2.64 -5.69
N VAL A 104 4.14 -2.61 -6.99
CA VAL A 104 4.42 -3.81 -7.80
C VAL A 104 5.59 -4.64 -7.23
N SER A 105 6.75 -4.02 -6.97
CA SER A 105 7.93 -4.73 -6.48
C SER A 105 7.75 -5.25 -5.04
N HIS A 106 7.10 -4.44 -4.19
CA HIS A 106 6.80 -4.80 -2.82
C HIS A 106 5.77 -5.93 -2.74
N LEU A 107 4.75 -5.88 -3.59
CA LEU A 107 3.71 -6.89 -3.67
C LEU A 107 4.24 -8.22 -4.20
N ALA A 108 5.10 -8.22 -5.22
CA ALA A 108 5.74 -9.45 -5.71
C ALA A 108 6.51 -10.18 -4.59
N ARG A 109 7.27 -9.44 -3.78
CA ARG A 109 7.97 -9.99 -2.61
C ARG A 109 6.98 -10.54 -1.57
N GLN A 110 5.91 -9.82 -1.29
CA GLN A 110 4.90 -10.27 -0.32
C GLN A 110 4.15 -11.51 -0.81
N ARG A 111 3.82 -11.59 -2.11
CA ARG A 111 3.27 -12.79 -2.75
C ARG A 111 4.18 -13.99 -2.55
N GLN A 112 5.47 -13.83 -2.82
CA GLN A 112 6.44 -14.92 -2.62
C GLN A 112 6.48 -15.38 -1.16
N ILE A 113 6.57 -14.45 -0.20
CA ILE A 113 6.60 -14.79 1.23
C ILE A 113 5.30 -15.49 1.65
N HIS A 114 4.15 -14.98 1.23
CA HIS A 114 2.86 -15.52 1.63
C HIS A 114 2.59 -16.89 0.99
N ARG A 115 3.01 -17.10 -0.26
CA ARG A 115 3.02 -18.42 -0.91
C ARG A 115 3.90 -19.41 -0.16
N LEU A 116 5.08 -19.01 0.30
CA LEU A 116 5.92 -19.88 1.14
C LEU A 116 5.23 -20.27 2.46
N ARG A 117 4.48 -19.35 3.09
CA ARG A 117 3.67 -19.66 4.28
C ARG A 117 2.58 -20.69 3.98
N HIS A 118 1.92 -20.59 2.83
CA HIS A 118 0.95 -21.60 2.39
C HIS A 118 1.63 -22.94 2.11
N ILE A 119 2.80 -22.95 1.45
CA ILE A 119 3.58 -24.17 1.23
C ILE A 119 3.96 -24.83 2.56
N ILE A 120 4.43 -24.08 3.56
CA ILE A 120 4.72 -24.63 4.90
C ILE A 120 3.48 -25.28 5.52
N ARG A 121 2.32 -24.63 5.42
CA ARG A 121 1.04 -25.18 5.88
C ARG A 121 0.69 -26.47 5.14
N GLU A 122 0.79 -26.51 3.82
CA GLU A 122 0.47 -27.71 3.04
C GLU A 122 1.45 -28.86 3.33
N LEU A 123 2.76 -28.58 3.40
CA LEU A 123 3.77 -29.57 3.76
C LEU A 123 3.51 -30.17 5.15
N SER A 124 3.04 -29.38 6.12
CA SER A 124 2.71 -29.87 7.46
C SER A 124 1.64 -30.96 7.46
N LYS A 125 0.71 -30.95 6.49
CA LYS A 125 -0.34 -31.97 6.36
C LYS A 125 0.20 -33.34 5.91
N HIS A 126 1.41 -33.38 5.36
CA HIS A 126 2.05 -34.61 4.91
C HIS A 126 2.99 -35.22 5.98
N LEU A 127 3.19 -34.54 7.11
CA LEU A 127 4.02 -35.05 8.19
C LEU A 127 3.23 -36.01 9.08
N PRO A 128 3.82 -37.16 9.48
CA PRO A 128 3.26 -38.02 10.53
C PRO A 128 3.03 -37.27 11.84
N GLN A 129 2.01 -37.70 12.61
CA GLN A 129 1.64 -37.02 13.86
C GLN A 129 2.77 -37.00 14.90
N ASP A 130 3.56 -38.06 15.01
CA ASP A 130 4.72 -38.14 15.91
C ASP A 130 5.81 -37.11 15.58
N GLN A 131 5.89 -36.68 14.32
CA GLN A 131 6.81 -35.62 13.89
C GLN A 131 6.22 -34.23 14.17
N LEU A 132 4.92 -34.03 13.96
CA LEU A 132 4.22 -32.77 14.26
C LEU A 132 4.21 -32.41 15.75
N GLU A 133 4.30 -33.41 16.63
CA GLU A 133 4.39 -33.20 18.08
C GLU A 133 5.78 -32.74 18.55
N ARG A 134 6.81 -32.85 17.69
CA ARG A 134 8.15 -32.36 18.01
C ARG A 134 8.16 -30.84 18.03
N ARG A 135 8.67 -30.26 19.12
CA ARG A 135 8.75 -28.80 19.32
C ARG A 135 9.40 -28.08 18.14
N GLU A 136 10.51 -28.60 17.61
CA GLU A 136 11.20 -28.00 16.45
C GLU A 136 10.31 -27.92 15.21
N VAL A 137 9.48 -28.94 14.97
CA VAL A 137 8.53 -28.96 13.85
C VAL A 137 7.35 -28.02 14.10
N GLN A 138 6.88 -27.90 15.34
CA GLN A 138 5.84 -26.92 15.69
C GLN A 138 6.31 -25.48 15.47
N GLU A 139 7.56 -25.17 15.83
CA GLU A 139 8.15 -23.84 15.61
C GLU A 139 8.23 -23.51 14.10
N LEU A 140 8.57 -24.49 13.24
CA LEU A 140 8.60 -24.29 11.79
C LEU A 140 7.20 -24.16 11.18
N THR A 141 6.26 -25.02 11.58
CA THR A 141 4.89 -25.01 11.03
C THR A 141 4.07 -23.81 11.49
N ALA A 142 4.44 -23.16 12.60
CA ALA A 142 3.85 -21.90 13.06
C ALA A 142 4.07 -20.71 12.12
N TYR A 143 5.06 -20.77 11.21
CA TYR A 143 5.20 -19.80 10.12
C TYR A 143 4.16 -19.97 9.03
N GLY A 144 3.51 -21.13 8.97
CA GLY A 144 2.43 -21.43 8.04
C GLY A 144 1.25 -20.48 8.22
N CYS A 145 0.60 -20.13 7.13
CA CYS A 145 -0.57 -19.26 7.15
C CYS A 145 -1.61 -19.80 6.18
N GLY A 146 -2.88 -19.66 6.55
CA GLY A 146 -4.00 -20.10 5.74
C GLY A 146 -4.86 -19.00 5.17
N THR A 147 -4.46 -17.73 5.35
CA THR A 147 -5.29 -16.60 4.94
C THR A 147 -5.16 -16.32 3.46
N THR A 148 -6.25 -15.88 2.85
CA THR A 148 -6.33 -15.42 1.46
C THR A 148 -6.57 -13.91 1.44
N MET A 149 -5.71 -13.19 0.74
CA MET A 149 -5.80 -11.73 0.60
C MET A 149 -6.00 -11.38 -0.87
N HIS A 150 -7.11 -10.72 -1.18
CA HIS A 150 -7.40 -10.20 -2.51
C HIS A 150 -6.96 -8.75 -2.58
N VAL A 151 -6.15 -8.39 -3.57
CA VAL A 151 -5.65 -7.04 -3.79
C VAL A 151 -6.26 -6.52 -5.08
N LEU A 152 -7.14 -5.53 -4.97
CA LEU A 152 -7.71 -4.81 -6.11
C LEU A 152 -6.90 -3.54 -6.34
N HIS A 153 -6.32 -3.41 -7.53
CA HIS A 153 -5.59 -2.20 -7.91
C HIS A 153 -6.56 -1.17 -8.48
N LEU A 154 -6.70 -0.03 -7.80
CA LEU A 154 -7.48 1.11 -8.28
C LEU A 154 -6.51 2.21 -8.71
N GLN A 155 -6.40 2.44 -10.01
CA GLN A 155 -5.62 3.55 -10.55
C GLN A 155 -6.57 4.74 -10.74
N ALA A 156 -6.30 5.84 -10.05
CA ALA A 156 -7.11 7.06 -10.20
C ALA A 156 -7.14 7.48 -11.68
N PRO A 157 -8.34 7.70 -12.26
CA PRO A 157 -8.46 8.11 -13.64
C PRO A 157 -7.75 9.43 -13.91
N SER A 158 -7.13 9.55 -15.08
CA SER A 158 -6.61 10.83 -15.56
C SER A 158 -7.75 11.81 -15.77
N ILE A 159 -7.52 13.09 -15.44
CA ILE A 159 -8.48 14.15 -15.72
C ILE A 159 -7.91 15.06 -16.80
N ASP A 160 -8.75 15.40 -17.77
CA ASP A 160 -8.36 16.31 -18.84
C ASP A 160 -7.95 17.67 -18.29
N GLY A 161 -6.84 18.19 -18.82
CA GLY A 161 -6.28 19.49 -18.40
C GLY A 161 -5.42 19.44 -17.14
N GLU A 162 -5.15 18.26 -16.57
CA GLU A 162 -4.17 18.14 -15.49
C GLU A 162 -2.77 18.57 -15.93
N ASN A 163 -2.11 19.33 -15.06
CA ASN A 163 -0.77 19.84 -15.28
C ASN A 163 0.13 19.53 -14.07
N HIS A 164 1.35 20.06 -14.09
CA HIS A 164 2.35 19.85 -13.03
C HIS A 164 1.95 20.41 -11.64
N MET A 165 0.85 21.17 -11.54
CA MET A 165 0.31 21.74 -10.30
C MET A 165 -0.91 20.97 -9.77
N LYS A 166 -1.26 19.81 -10.36
CA LYS A 166 -2.43 19.01 -9.96
C LYS A 166 -2.48 18.64 -8.48
N ASP A 167 -1.31 18.54 -7.84
CA ASP A 167 -1.14 18.24 -6.42
C ASP A 167 -1.51 19.40 -5.48
N ILE A 168 -1.63 20.61 -6.01
CA ILE A 168 -2.00 21.81 -5.26
C ILE A 168 -3.23 22.51 -5.84
N ASP A 169 -3.90 21.88 -6.80
CA ASP A 169 -5.18 22.34 -7.33
C ASP A 169 -6.33 21.90 -6.40
N PHE A 170 -6.67 22.82 -5.49
CA PHE A 170 -7.82 22.69 -4.58
C PHE A 170 -9.04 23.49 -5.04
N THR A 171 -9.14 23.81 -6.34
CA THR A 171 -10.36 24.43 -6.86
C THR A 171 -11.55 23.50 -6.63
N SER A 172 -12.71 24.04 -6.26
CA SER A 172 -13.90 23.23 -5.99
C SER A 172 -14.28 22.36 -7.20
N GLN A 173 -14.07 22.88 -8.42
CA GLN A 173 -14.27 22.13 -9.65
C GLN A 173 -13.31 20.95 -9.78
N GLY A 174 -12.00 21.17 -9.64
CA GLY A 174 -10.99 20.11 -9.73
C GLY A 174 -11.20 19.01 -8.68
N VAL A 175 -11.51 19.41 -7.44
CA VAL A 175 -11.84 18.48 -6.35
C VAL A 175 -13.07 17.64 -6.70
N GLN A 176 -14.16 18.26 -7.16
CA GLN A 176 -15.39 17.55 -7.51
C GLN A 176 -15.17 16.58 -8.69
N MET A 177 -14.39 16.99 -9.70
CA MET A 177 -14.05 16.13 -10.84
C MET A 177 -13.25 14.89 -10.38
N ARG A 178 -12.21 15.07 -9.54
CA ARG A 178 -11.44 13.96 -8.96
C ARG A 178 -12.29 13.02 -8.12
N TRP A 179 -13.16 13.58 -7.28
CA TRP A 179 -14.08 12.82 -6.47
C TRP A 179 -15.01 11.95 -7.32
N ASN A 180 -15.66 12.54 -8.31
CA ASN A 180 -16.61 11.83 -9.17
C ASN A 180 -15.92 10.75 -10.00
N ALA A 181 -14.74 11.03 -10.55
CA ALA A 181 -13.95 10.07 -11.32
C ALA A 181 -13.53 8.86 -10.47
N GLY A 182 -12.97 9.10 -9.29
CA GLY A 182 -12.58 8.03 -8.37
C GLY A 182 -13.76 7.21 -7.85
N TYR A 183 -14.89 7.86 -7.57
CA TYR A 183 -16.12 7.18 -7.15
C TYR A 183 -16.66 6.24 -8.23
N ALA A 184 -16.76 6.71 -9.48
CA ALA A 184 -17.23 5.91 -10.60
C ALA A 184 -16.30 4.72 -10.89
N ASP A 185 -14.97 4.93 -10.86
CA ASP A 185 -13.98 3.87 -11.06
C ASP A 185 -14.07 2.79 -9.97
N ALA A 186 -14.13 3.21 -8.70
CA ALA A 186 -14.25 2.29 -7.57
C ALA A 186 -15.56 1.47 -7.64
N LEU A 187 -16.69 2.10 -7.99
CA LEU A 187 -17.96 1.38 -8.19
C LEU A 187 -17.85 0.34 -9.31
N ALA A 188 -17.29 0.71 -10.46
CA ALA A 188 -17.12 -0.21 -11.58
C ALA A 188 -16.23 -1.41 -11.20
N ALA A 189 -15.17 -1.18 -10.41
CA ALA A 189 -14.32 -2.26 -9.90
C ALA A 189 -15.07 -3.18 -8.92
N ILE A 190 -15.90 -2.61 -8.04
CA ILE A 190 -16.72 -3.38 -7.08
C ILE A 190 -17.77 -4.22 -7.80
N GLU A 191 -18.41 -3.68 -8.84
CA GLU A 191 -19.45 -4.37 -9.61
C GLU A 191 -18.92 -5.61 -10.33
N ARG A 192 -17.66 -5.59 -10.79
CA ARG A 192 -17.01 -6.75 -11.43
C ARG A 192 -16.88 -7.94 -10.49
N ARG A 193 -16.74 -7.69 -9.17
CA ARG A 193 -16.59 -8.74 -8.14
C ARG A 193 -15.53 -9.80 -8.48
N ALA A 194 -14.43 -9.39 -9.12
CA ALA A 194 -13.38 -10.31 -9.60
C ALA A 194 -12.81 -11.20 -8.47
N TRP A 195 -12.82 -10.73 -7.23
CA TRP A 195 -12.40 -11.50 -6.05
C TRP A 195 -13.30 -12.70 -5.72
N LEU A 196 -14.48 -12.83 -6.31
CA LEU A 196 -15.35 -14.01 -6.17
C LEU A 196 -14.97 -15.14 -7.13
N GLU A 197 -14.11 -14.87 -8.11
CA GLU A 197 -13.60 -15.90 -9.01
C GLU A 197 -12.69 -16.88 -8.26
N ARG A 198 -12.64 -18.13 -8.74
CA ARG A 198 -11.78 -19.15 -8.14
C ARG A 198 -10.31 -18.75 -8.33
N SER A 199 -9.58 -18.75 -7.24
CA SER A 199 -8.13 -18.55 -7.20
C SER A 199 -7.42 -19.83 -6.72
N ASP A 200 -6.14 -19.94 -7.06
CA ASP A 200 -5.28 -21.00 -6.52
C ASP A 200 -5.11 -20.80 -5.00
N PRO A 201 -5.55 -21.75 -4.15
CA PRO A 201 -5.42 -21.64 -2.71
C PRO A 201 -3.97 -21.49 -2.22
N ILE A 202 -2.98 -21.93 -2.99
CA ILE A 202 -1.55 -21.87 -2.62
C ILE A 202 -0.96 -20.47 -2.78
N GLU A 203 -1.50 -19.65 -3.69
CA GLU A 203 -0.98 -18.29 -3.92
C GLU A 203 -1.15 -17.41 -2.69
N GLY A 204 -2.27 -17.54 -1.99
CA GLY A 204 -2.61 -16.83 -0.76
C GLY A 204 -2.76 -15.30 -0.88
N ILE A 205 -2.13 -14.67 -1.87
CA ILE A 205 -2.38 -13.29 -2.30
C ILE A 205 -2.79 -13.33 -3.77
N VAL A 206 -3.95 -12.75 -4.08
CA VAL A 206 -4.55 -12.75 -5.42
C VAL A 206 -4.75 -11.32 -5.88
N GLU A 207 -4.24 -10.97 -7.06
CA GLU A 207 -4.36 -9.62 -7.62
C GLU A 207 -5.51 -9.52 -8.63
N HIS A 208 -6.20 -8.38 -8.63
CA HIS A 208 -7.37 -8.04 -9.45
C HIS A 208 -7.23 -6.65 -10.06
#